data_AF-A0A3C1T3A8-F1
#
_entry.id   AF-A0A3C1T3A8-F1
#
_cell.length_a   1.000
_cell.length_b   1.000
_cell.length_c   1.000
_cell.angle_alpha   90.00
_cell.angle_beta   90.00
_cell.angle_gamma   90.00
#
_symmetry.space_group_name_H-M   'P 1'
#
loop_
_entity.id
_entity.type
_entity.pdbx_description
1 polymer ?
#
loop_
_entity_poly.entity_id
_entity_poly.type
_entity_poly.pdbx_seq_one_letter_code
_entity_poly.pdbx_strand_id
1 'polypeptide(L)'
;MQVRAFKYASPFIVYVMSWIAFTSYGWLTWLPMIYAWVLLPLTELFLRPDEKNLSEAEEELAKKDRTYDLLLYFVVIFQYAALWLFLSSMQHSTLLWWETTGRVFSMGLLCGTFGINVAHELGHRVNGYEQLLAKTLLLTSLYMHFFIE
;
A
#
# COMPACT_ATOMS: atom_id res chain seq x y z
N MET A 1 13.19 2.77 20.08
CA MET A 1 13.11 1.68 19.08
C MET A 1 11.68 1.26 18.75
N GLN A 2 10.79 1.04 19.74
CA GLN A 2 9.44 0.49 19.48
C GLN A 2 8.49 1.39 18.67
N VAL A 3 8.57 2.72 18.79
CA VAL A 3 7.65 3.64 18.06
C VAL A 3 7.97 3.76 16.57
N ARG A 4 9.24 3.60 16.16
CA ARG A 4 9.64 3.69 14.74
C ARG A 4 9.06 2.54 13.92
N ALA A 5 9.12 1.30 14.41
CA ALA A 5 8.57 0.14 13.70
C ALA A 5 7.06 0.27 13.44
N PHE A 6 6.30 0.77 14.41
CA PHE A 6 4.86 1.03 14.23
C PHE A 6 4.57 2.10 13.17
N LYS A 7 5.39 3.15 13.08
CA LYS A 7 5.25 4.17 12.03
C LYS A 7 5.33 3.55 10.64
N TYR A 8 6.29 2.65 10.40
CA TYR A 8 6.50 2.03 9.09
C TYR A 8 5.61 0.81 8.81
N ALA A 9 5.04 0.20 9.84
CA ALA A 9 4.01 -0.83 9.70
C ALA A 9 2.59 -0.24 9.51
N SER A 10 2.39 1.03 9.87
CA SER A 10 1.07 1.68 9.77
C SER A 10 0.41 1.63 8.39
N PRO A 11 1.13 1.70 7.25
CA PRO A 11 0.50 1.61 5.93
C PRO A 11 -0.21 0.26 5.69
N PHE A 12 0.20 -0.82 6.36
CA PHE A 12 -0.45 -2.12 6.24
C PHE A 12 -1.88 -2.15 6.79
N ILE A 13 -2.31 -1.13 7.55
CA ILE A 13 -3.70 -0.98 7.94
C ILE A 13 -4.62 -0.88 6.71
N VAL A 14 -4.14 -0.32 5.61
CA VAL A 14 -4.90 -0.20 4.36
C VAL A 14 -5.16 -1.59 3.77
N TYR A 15 -4.22 -2.53 3.87
CA TYR A 15 -4.47 -3.93 3.47
C TYR A 15 -5.55 -4.60 4.31
N VAL A 16 -5.57 -4.36 5.63
CA VAL A 16 -6.62 -4.88 6.52
C VAL A 16 -7.98 -4.27 6.16
N MET A 17 -8.04 -2.97 5.90
CA MET A 17 -9.29 -2.31 5.48
C MET A 17 -9.75 -2.80 4.11
N SER A 18 -8.84 -3.05 3.17
CA SER A 18 -9.17 -3.61 1.86
C SER A 18 -9.66 -5.05 1.96
N TRP A 19 -9.10 -5.85 2.87
CA TRP A 19 -9.64 -7.17 3.19
C TRP A 19 -11.10 -7.09 3.66
N ILE A 20 -11.43 -6.14 4.55
CA ILE A 20 -12.81 -5.88 4.97
C ILE A 20 -13.67 -5.45 3.78
N ALA A 21 -13.18 -4.52 2.95
CA ALA A 21 -13.93 -4.03 1.79
C ALA A 21 -14.26 -5.13 0.77
N PHE A 22 -13.37 -6.09 0.56
CA PHE A 22 -13.56 -7.19 -0.38
C PHE A 22 -14.40 -8.34 0.20
N THR A 23 -14.48 -8.47 1.53
CA THR A 23 -15.27 -9.54 2.20
C THR A 23 -16.62 -9.08 2.71
N SER A 24 -16.87 -7.77 2.74
CA SER A 24 -18.10 -7.17 3.27
C SER A 24 -18.97 -6.54 2.18
N TYR A 25 -20.17 -6.11 2.58
CA TYR A 25 -21.13 -5.41 1.74
C TYR A 25 -21.42 -4.02 2.33
N GLY A 26 -22.19 -3.24 1.59
CA GLY A 26 -22.61 -1.92 2.00
C GLY A 26 -21.48 -0.90 2.01
N TRP A 27 -21.58 0.08 2.91
CA TRP A 27 -20.60 1.17 3.04
C TRP A 27 -19.19 0.68 3.43
N LEU A 28 -19.06 -0.53 3.99
CA LEU A 28 -17.78 -1.13 4.34
C LEU A 28 -16.88 -1.37 3.10
N THR A 29 -17.46 -1.48 1.91
CA THR A 29 -16.70 -1.55 0.64
C THR A 29 -15.90 -0.29 0.34
N TRP A 30 -16.19 0.81 1.01
CA TRP A 30 -15.51 2.10 0.88
C TRP A 30 -14.55 2.39 2.03
N LEU A 31 -14.36 1.46 2.96
CA LEU A 31 -13.56 1.68 4.18
C LEU A 31 -12.14 2.20 3.89
N PRO A 32 -11.37 1.64 2.93
CA PRO A 32 -10.05 2.17 2.58
C PRO A 32 -10.10 3.62 2.06
N MET A 33 -11.11 3.95 1.25
CA MET A 33 -11.29 5.30 0.70
C MET A 33 -11.66 6.30 1.78
N ILE A 34 -12.59 5.94 2.67
CA ILE A 34 -12.97 6.78 3.81
C ILE A 34 -11.75 7.02 4.71
N TYR A 35 -10.94 5.98 4.95
CA TYR A 35 -9.74 6.13 5.73
C TYR A 35 -8.73 7.10 5.08
N ALA A 36 -8.39 6.88 3.82
CA ALA A 36 -7.34 7.66 3.15
C ALA A 36 -7.76 9.11 2.79
N TRP A 37 -9.03 9.36 2.47
CA TRP A 37 -9.49 10.69 2.06
C TRP A 37 -10.29 11.46 3.11
N VAL A 38 -10.73 10.82 4.19
CA VAL A 38 -11.49 11.48 5.26
C VAL A 38 -10.75 11.37 6.57
N LEU A 39 -10.53 10.16 7.08
CA LEU A 39 -9.96 9.99 8.43
C LEU A 39 -8.53 10.53 8.50
N LEU A 40 -7.67 10.16 7.55
CA LEU A 40 -6.26 10.54 7.58
C LEU A 40 -6.09 12.08 7.45
N PRO A 41 -6.71 12.77 6.48
CA PRO A 41 -6.67 14.23 6.42
C PRO A 41 -7.26 14.91 7.65
N LEU A 42 -8.38 14.41 8.19
CA LEU A 42 -8.96 14.98 9.41
C LEU A 42 -8.03 14.81 10.61
N THR A 43 -7.38 13.66 10.76
CA THR A 43 -6.41 13.45 11.86
C THR A 43 -5.20 14.35 11.71
N GLU A 44 -4.72 14.59 10.49
CA GLU A 44 -3.59 15.46 10.22
C GLU A 44 -3.85 16.90 10.67
N LEU A 45 -5.09 17.41 10.55
CA LEU A 45 -5.45 18.77 11.00
C LEU A 45 -5.25 19.00 12.51
N PHE A 46 -5.24 17.94 13.31
CA PHE A 46 -5.05 18.02 14.77
C PHE A 46 -3.61 17.71 15.20
N LEU A 47 -2.75 17.27 14.28
CA LEU A 47 -1.35 16.95 14.55
C LEU A 47 -0.46 18.15 14.19
N ARG A 48 0.57 18.38 15.01
CA ARG A 48 1.59 19.39 14.68
C ARG A 48 2.63 18.78 13.75
N PRO A 49 3.06 19.48 12.69
CA PRO A 49 4.15 19.02 11.85
C PRO A 49 5.46 18.93 12.66
N ASP A 50 6.27 17.92 12.37
CA ASP A 50 7.62 17.77 12.92
C ASP A 50 8.62 18.16 11.83
N GLU A 51 9.29 19.29 12.01
CA GLU A 51 10.26 19.84 11.05
C GLU A 51 11.67 19.22 11.18
N LYS A 52 11.85 18.28 12.13
CA LYS A 52 13.16 17.66 12.35
C LYS A 52 13.51 16.68 11.24
N ASN A 53 14.57 17.01 10.50
CA ASN A 53 15.22 16.10 9.57
C ASN A 53 16.23 15.19 10.30
N LEU A 54 16.48 14.02 9.73
CA LEU A 54 17.55 13.13 10.19
C LEU A 54 18.90 13.82 9.98
N SER A 55 19.82 13.66 10.95
CA SER A 55 21.22 13.98 10.71
C SER A 55 21.86 12.98 9.74
N GLU A 56 22.95 13.37 9.06
CA GLU A 56 23.67 12.47 8.13
C GLU A 56 24.01 11.11 8.77
N ALA A 57 24.41 11.11 10.04
CA ALA A 57 24.71 9.90 10.79
C ALA A 57 23.48 9.02 11.04
N GLU A 58 22.32 9.62 11.30
CA GLU A 58 21.06 8.88 11.47
C GLU A 58 20.53 8.33 10.15
N GLU A 59 20.70 9.08 9.06
CA GLU A 59 20.32 8.65 7.71
C GLU A 59 21.14 7.42 7.28
N GLU A 60 22.46 7.45 7.46
CA GLU A 60 23.34 6.32 7.17
C GLU A 60 23.03 5.09 8.03
N LEU A 61 22.61 5.30 9.28
CA LEU A 61 22.17 4.21 10.15
C LEU A 61 20.83 3.61 9.65
N ALA A 62 19.90 4.45 9.21
CA ALA A 62 18.60 4.02 8.68
C ALA A 62 18.74 3.25 7.36
N LYS A 63 19.63 3.68 6.46
CA LYS A 63 19.94 2.96 5.20
C LYS A 63 20.45 1.54 5.42
N LYS A 64 21.12 1.28 6.55
CA LYS A 64 21.64 -0.06 6.91
C LYS A 64 20.60 -0.96 7.59
N ASP A 65 19.43 -0.44 7.93
CA ASP A 65 18.39 -1.19 8.61
C ASP A 65 17.59 -2.04 7.62
N ARG A 66 17.81 -3.35 7.67
CA ARG A 66 17.11 -4.33 6.80
C ARG A 66 15.63 -4.47 7.11
N THR A 67 15.14 -3.89 8.20
CA THR A 67 13.72 -3.91 8.53
C THR A 67 12.88 -3.26 7.43
N TYR A 68 13.39 -2.19 6.79
CA TYR A 68 12.69 -1.52 5.69
C TYR A 68 12.56 -2.44 4.48
N ASP A 69 13.64 -3.13 4.10
CA ASP A 69 13.63 -4.07 2.97
C ASP A 69 12.60 -5.18 3.18
N LEU A 70 12.55 -5.74 4.40
CA LEU A 70 11.56 -6.77 4.75
C LEU A 70 10.13 -6.27 4.59
N LEU A 71 9.85 -5.04 5.02
CA LEU A 71 8.52 -4.44 4.83
C LEU A 71 8.19 -4.29 3.34
N LEU A 72 9.12 -3.82 2.50
CA LEU A 72 8.92 -3.71 1.05
C LEU A 72 8.64 -5.09 0.41
N TYR A 73 9.32 -6.15 0.86
CA TYR A 73 9.07 -7.49 0.35
C TYR A 73 7.71 -8.04 0.77
N PHE A 74 7.27 -7.75 2.00
CA PHE A 74 5.93 -8.10 2.45
C PHE A 74 4.84 -7.44 1.62
N VAL A 75 5.04 -6.19 1.17
CA VAL A 75 4.09 -5.51 0.28
C VAL A 75 3.77 -6.36 -0.97
N VAL A 76 4.77 -7.03 -1.57
CA VAL A 76 4.53 -7.91 -2.72
C VAL A 76 3.55 -9.04 -2.37
N ILE A 77 3.76 -9.69 -1.24
CA ILE A 77 2.91 -10.80 -0.77
C ILE A 77 1.48 -10.30 -0.52
N PHE A 78 1.34 -9.19 0.21
CA PHE A 78 0.03 -8.63 0.54
C PHE A 78 -0.69 -8.09 -0.71
N GLN A 79 0.03 -7.52 -1.66
CA GLN A 79 -0.54 -7.01 -2.91
C GLN A 79 -1.16 -8.14 -3.74
N TYR A 80 -0.47 -9.26 -3.90
CA TYR A 80 -1.02 -10.41 -4.63
C TYR A 80 -2.16 -11.10 -3.88
N ALA A 81 -2.08 -11.18 -2.55
CA ALA A 81 -3.18 -11.68 -1.72
C ALA A 81 -4.44 -10.80 -1.87
N ALA A 82 -4.26 -9.47 -1.84
CA ALA A 82 -5.34 -8.51 -2.03
C ALA A 82 -5.91 -8.57 -3.46
N LEU A 83 -5.07 -8.67 -4.49
CA LEU A 83 -5.51 -8.81 -5.88
C LEU A 83 -6.35 -10.08 -6.08
N TRP A 84 -5.89 -11.22 -5.56
CA TRP A 84 -6.63 -12.48 -5.64
C TRP A 84 -7.99 -12.37 -4.95
N LEU A 85 -8.02 -11.78 -3.75
CA LEU A 85 -9.25 -11.58 -2.99
C LEU A 85 -10.20 -10.62 -3.70
N PHE A 86 -9.70 -9.52 -4.24
CA PHE A 86 -10.48 -8.58 -5.03
C PHE A 86 -11.15 -9.28 -6.21
N LEU A 87 -10.37 -9.98 -7.05
CA LEU A 87 -10.88 -10.69 -8.23
C LEU A 87 -11.91 -11.77 -7.84
N SER A 88 -11.66 -12.51 -6.76
CA SER A 88 -12.60 -13.50 -6.23
C SER A 88 -13.90 -12.84 -5.75
N SER A 89 -13.78 -11.72 -5.04
CA SER A 89 -14.92 -11.00 -4.47
C SER A 89 -15.86 -10.42 -5.54
N MET A 90 -15.33 -10.10 -6.72
CA MET A 90 -16.07 -9.53 -7.85
C MET A 90 -16.95 -10.56 -8.58
N GLN A 91 -16.80 -11.85 -8.29
CA GLN A 91 -17.60 -12.92 -8.91
C GLN A 91 -19.01 -13.04 -8.30
N HIS A 92 -19.29 -12.33 -7.21
CA HIS A 92 -20.58 -12.41 -6.51
C HIS A 92 -21.66 -11.67 -7.32
N SER A 93 -22.67 -12.40 -7.80
CA SER A 93 -23.76 -11.86 -8.63
C SER A 93 -24.72 -10.91 -7.90
N THR A 94 -24.56 -10.73 -6.60
CA THR A 94 -25.46 -9.95 -5.73
C THR A 94 -24.92 -8.56 -5.38
N LEU A 95 -23.74 -8.17 -5.87
CA LEU A 95 -23.16 -6.87 -5.55
C LEU A 95 -23.96 -5.73 -6.19
N LEU A 96 -24.27 -4.72 -5.39
CA LEU A 96 -24.80 -3.46 -5.89
C LEU A 96 -23.71 -2.72 -6.67
N TRP A 97 -24.12 -1.88 -7.63
CA TRP A 97 -23.18 -1.14 -8.47
C TRP A 97 -22.22 -0.27 -7.64
N TRP A 98 -22.72 0.36 -6.57
CA TRP A 98 -21.92 1.25 -5.73
C TRP A 98 -20.99 0.50 -4.77
N GLU A 99 -21.32 -0.74 -4.40
CA GLU A 99 -20.43 -1.64 -3.66
C GLU A 99 -19.28 -2.10 -4.57
N THR A 100 -19.62 -2.42 -5.82
CA THR A 100 -18.65 -2.74 -6.87
C THR A 100 -17.69 -1.57 -7.08
N THR A 101 -18.21 -0.34 -7.19
CA THR A 101 -17.39 0.86 -7.27
C THR A 101 -16.47 0.99 -6.05
N GLY A 102 -16.98 0.84 -4.82
CA GLY A 102 -16.18 0.93 -3.60
C GLY A 102 -15.00 -0.06 -3.59
N ARG A 103 -15.24 -1.31 -4.00
CA ARG A 103 -14.19 -2.33 -4.12
C ARG A 103 -13.17 -1.99 -5.21
N VAL A 104 -13.61 -1.53 -6.38
CA VAL A 104 -12.72 -1.10 -7.47
C VAL A 104 -11.83 0.07 -7.02
N PHE A 105 -12.40 1.07 -6.35
CA PHE A 105 -11.62 2.20 -5.81
C PHE A 105 -10.64 1.75 -4.72
N SER A 106 -11.05 0.84 -3.83
CA SER A 106 -10.19 0.27 -2.81
C SER A 106 -9.00 -0.50 -3.40
N MET A 107 -9.22 -1.30 -4.46
CA MET A 107 -8.12 -1.95 -5.18
C MET A 107 -7.26 -0.93 -5.93
N GLY A 108 -7.87 0.08 -6.54
CA GLY A 108 -7.16 1.19 -7.20
C GLY A 108 -6.23 1.94 -6.25
N LEU A 109 -6.68 2.20 -5.01
CA LEU A 109 -5.85 2.76 -3.95
C LEU A 109 -4.62 1.88 -3.69
N LEU A 110 -4.80 0.56 -3.50
CA LEU A 110 -3.68 -0.37 -3.28
C LEU A 110 -2.70 -0.38 -4.47
N CYS A 111 -3.22 -0.39 -5.69
CA CYS A 111 -2.39 -0.31 -6.90
C CYS A 111 -1.56 0.98 -6.94
N GLY A 112 -2.14 2.14 -6.61
CA GLY A 112 -1.40 3.40 -6.57
C GLY A 112 -0.37 3.45 -5.45
N THR A 113 -0.78 3.23 -4.21
CA THR A 113 0.07 3.45 -3.04
C THR A 113 1.14 2.38 -2.84
N PHE A 114 0.87 1.14 -3.27
CA PHE A 114 1.79 0.02 -3.09
C PHE A 114 2.27 -0.54 -4.43
N GLY A 115 1.34 -0.84 -5.35
CA GLY A 115 1.68 -1.41 -6.66
C GLY A 115 2.61 -0.52 -7.50
N ILE A 116 2.46 0.81 -7.40
CA ILE A 116 3.29 1.78 -8.14
C ILE A 116 4.39 2.36 -7.24
N ASN A 117 4.06 2.98 -6.10
CA ASN A 117 5.07 3.68 -5.30
C ASN A 117 6.16 2.75 -4.74
N VAL A 118 5.78 1.57 -4.20
CA VAL A 118 6.78 0.63 -3.67
C VAL A 118 7.56 -0.04 -4.80
N ALA A 119 6.92 -0.25 -5.96
CA ALA A 119 7.62 -0.74 -7.13
C ALA A 119 8.66 0.24 -7.65
N HIS A 120 8.37 1.55 -7.65
CA HIS A 120 9.33 2.58 -8.03
C HIS A 120 10.58 2.53 -7.17
N GLU A 121 10.41 2.43 -5.85
CA GLU A 121 11.52 2.33 -4.90
C GLU A 121 12.36 1.06 -5.12
N LEU A 122 11.70 -0.11 -5.28
CA LEU A 122 12.40 -1.37 -5.55
C LEU A 122 13.05 -1.40 -6.94
N GLY A 123 12.48 -0.69 -7.92
CA GLY A 123 12.96 -0.62 -9.31
C GLY A 123 14.28 0.11 -9.45
N HIS A 124 14.49 1.17 -8.64
CA HIS A 124 15.74 1.92 -8.59
C HIS A 124 16.91 1.16 -7.92
N ARG A 125 16.64 0.04 -7.26
CA ARG A 125 17.69 -0.77 -6.64
C ARG A 125 18.49 -1.54 -7.69
N VAL A 126 19.77 -1.77 -7.40
CA VAL A 126 20.70 -2.45 -8.33
C VAL A 126 20.55 -3.97 -8.35
N ASN A 127 19.89 -4.55 -7.36
CA ASN A 127 19.72 -5.99 -7.25
C ASN A 127 18.61 -6.48 -8.19
N GLY A 128 18.95 -7.40 -9.10
CA GLY A 128 17.99 -7.97 -10.05
C GLY A 128 16.79 -8.67 -9.41
N TYR A 129 16.93 -9.19 -8.18
CA TYR A 129 15.80 -9.77 -7.44
C TYR A 129 14.78 -8.70 -7.01
N GLU A 130 15.24 -7.58 -6.46
CA GLU A 130 14.38 -6.46 -6.05
C GLU A 130 13.70 -5.82 -7.27
N GLN A 131 14.42 -5.72 -8.38
CA GLN A 131 13.87 -5.30 -9.67
C GLN A 131 12.78 -6.23 -10.20
N LEU A 132 12.90 -7.54 -9.99
CA LEU A 132 11.83 -8.48 -10.32
C LEU A 132 10.60 -8.23 -9.43
N LEU A 133 10.78 -7.98 -8.13
CA LEU A 133 9.70 -7.64 -7.21
C LEU A 133 9.00 -6.32 -7.59
N ALA A 134 9.75 -5.33 -8.07
CA ALA A 134 9.18 -4.10 -8.61
C ALA A 134 8.28 -4.38 -9.82
N LYS A 135 8.77 -5.18 -10.78
CA LYS A 135 7.99 -5.57 -11.97
C LYS A 135 6.73 -6.35 -11.60
N THR A 136 6.79 -7.25 -10.62
CA THR A 136 5.59 -8.00 -10.19
C THR A 136 4.56 -7.06 -9.53
N LEU A 137 4.99 -6.07 -8.76
CA LEU A 137 4.10 -5.04 -8.21
C LEU A 137 3.45 -4.18 -9.32
N LEU A 138 4.23 -3.69 -10.28
CA LEU A 138 3.72 -2.91 -11.43
C LEU A 138 2.73 -3.71 -12.29
N LEU A 139 2.89 -5.03 -12.35
CA LEU A 139 1.96 -5.88 -13.06
C LEU A 139 0.56 -5.82 -12.45
N THR A 140 0.44 -5.66 -11.13
CA THR A 140 -0.86 -5.58 -10.45
C THR A 140 -1.65 -4.32 -10.82
N SER A 141 -0.96 -3.26 -11.22
CA SER A 141 -1.54 -2.02 -11.73
C SER A 141 -1.53 -1.91 -13.26
N LEU A 142 -1.07 -2.95 -13.97
CA LEU A 142 -0.88 -2.98 -15.42
C LEU A 142 0.03 -1.85 -15.93
N TYR A 143 0.99 -1.38 -15.11
CA TYR A 143 1.81 -0.20 -15.40
C TYR A 143 3.31 -0.52 -15.50
N MET A 144 3.63 -1.58 -16.24
CA MET A 144 4.99 -2.12 -16.37
C MET A 144 6.01 -1.15 -16.98
N HIS A 145 5.56 -0.12 -17.69
CA HIS A 145 6.45 0.88 -18.29
C HIS A 145 7.20 1.74 -17.25
N PHE A 146 6.62 1.91 -16.05
CA PHE A 146 7.13 2.78 -14.98
C PHE A 146 8.30 2.17 -14.17
N PHE A 147 9.01 1.17 -14.71
CA PHE A 147 9.98 0.37 -13.96
C PHE A 147 11.27 1.14 -13.63
N ILE A 148 11.80 1.93 -14.58
CA ILE A 148 12.97 2.80 -14.40
C ILE A 148 12.76 4.01 -15.33
N GLU A 149 12.25 5.11 -14.78
CA GLU A 149 12.22 6.45 -15.40
C GLU A 149 13.29 7.35 -14.77
#